data_AF-A0A7S0YZR5-F1
#
_entry.id   AF-A0A7S0YZR5-F1
#
_cell.length_a   1.000
_cell.length_b   1.000
_cell.length_c   1.000
_cell.angle_alpha   90.00
_cell.angle_beta   90.00
_cell.angle_gamma   90.00
#
_symmetry.space_group_name_H-M   'P 1'
#
loop_
_entity.id
_entity.type
_entity.pdbx_description
1 polymer ?
#
loop_
_entity_poly.entity_id
_entity_poly.type
_entity_poly.pdbx_seq_one_letter_code
_entity_poly.pdbx_strand_id
1 'polypeptide(L)'
;AAFVHPLDEMRSLHNAILLGMLAASADGFCTGPLPLRAAGGHSTAMSTRISPVCMTVVAEARDLSLSRRGVMGGLFTTLVVAAGSPVSAKKTSATAEDTIKAYKVLLQVQDELDRADELAAAKDWAGILTLLDQPEFKGVEATLLTLVSGPVLSAEDKKTIGTRKRYGTAADVLFGIGGVQAAIASIDDPQLQACSSGQCSGDFVSADVEVPKALKGLKAALKEITGTCKFYKEFK
;
A
#
# COMPACT_ATOMS: atom_id res chain seq x y z
N ALA A 1 -22.68 37.68 -28.23
CA ALA A 1 -21.42 36.93 -28.07
C ALA A 1 -21.50 36.14 -26.77
N ALA A 2 -21.75 34.84 -26.86
CA ALA A 2 -21.83 33.96 -25.71
C ALA A 2 -20.43 33.41 -25.41
N PHE A 3 -19.94 33.63 -24.20
CA PHE A 3 -18.66 33.11 -23.71
C PHE A 3 -18.88 31.65 -23.30
N VAL A 4 -18.42 30.72 -24.13
CA VAL A 4 -18.43 29.28 -23.83
C VAL A 4 -17.13 28.96 -23.07
N HIS A 5 -17.25 28.33 -21.90
CA HIS A 5 -16.12 28.00 -21.03
C HIS A 5 -15.31 26.81 -21.59
N PRO A 6 -13.96 26.85 -21.55
CA PRO A 6 -13.08 25.81 -22.10
C PRO A 6 -12.99 24.50 -21.28
N LEU A 7 -13.85 24.30 -20.27
CA LEU A 7 -13.84 23.09 -19.45
C LEU A 7 -14.77 21.98 -19.97
N ASP A 8 -15.67 22.29 -20.91
CA ASP A 8 -16.60 21.28 -21.48
C ASP A 8 -15.94 20.39 -22.55
N GLU A 9 -14.86 20.87 -23.19
CA GLU A 9 -14.21 20.14 -24.28
C GLU A 9 -13.34 18.97 -23.80
N MET A 10 -12.86 18.99 -22.54
CA MET A 10 -12.05 17.90 -21.98
C MET A 10 -12.87 16.68 -21.51
N ARG A 11 -14.19 16.79 -21.33
CA ARG A 11 -15.05 15.64 -21.01
C ARG A 11 -15.42 14.80 -22.24
N SER A 12 -15.38 15.39 -23.44
CA SER A 12 -15.73 14.67 -24.67
C SER A 12 -14.65 13.67 -25.13
N LEU A 13 -13.37 13.98 -24.87
CA LEU A 13 -12.25 13.13 -25.30
C LEU A 13 -12.06 11.86 -24.44
N HIS A 14 -12.50 11.85 -23.17
CA HIS A 14 -12.39 10.65 -22.32
C HIS A 14 -13.39 9.54 -22.71
N ASN A 15 -14.55 9.88 -23.27
CA ASN A 15 -15.53 8.87 -23.71
C ASN A 15 -15.15 8.17 -25.02
N ALA A 16 -14.25 8.75 -25.82
CA ALA A 16 -13.80 8.12 -27.07
C ALA A 16 -12.75 7.02 -26.86
N ILE A 17 -12.01 7.03 -25.74
CA ILE A 17 -10.97 6.03 -25.46
C ILE A 17 -11.58 4.76 -24.81
N LEU A 18 -12.71 4.89 -24.10
CA LEU A 18 -13.37 3.77 -23.40
C LEU A 18 -14.19 2.85 -24.32
N LEU A 19 -14.52 3.28 -25.55
CA LEU A 19 -15.24 2.46 -26.54
C LEU A 19 -14.32 1.54 -27.36
N GLY A 20 -13.00 1.61 -27.18
CA GLY A 20 -12.02 0.80 -27.94
C GLY A 20 -11.60 -0.54 -27.31
N MET A 21 -11.95 -0.81 -26.05
CA MET A 21 -11.47 -2.00 -25.31
C MET A 21 -12.52 -3.09 -25.05
N LEU A 22 -13.73 -2.94 -25.59
CA LEU A 22 -14.81 -3.92 -25.43
C LEU A 22 -14.85 -4.92 -26.60
N ALA A 23 -13.73 -5.63 -26.83
CA ALA A 23 -13.68 -6.73 -27.78
C ALA A 23 -12.54 -7.72 -27.48
N ALA A 24 -12.52 -8.34 -26.30
CA ALA A 24 -11.81 -9.60 -26.11
C ALA A 24 -12.27 -10.34 -24.85
N SER A 25 -12.37 -11.66 -24.99
CA SER A 25 -12.59 -12.67 -23.94
C SER A 25 -14.04 -12.98 -23.56
N ALA A 26 -14.67 -13.72 -24.46
CA ALA A 26 -15.53 -14.84 -24.09
C ALA A 26 -14.68 -15.99 -23.48
N ASP A 27 -15.38 -16.98 -22.92
CA ASP A 27 -14.92 -18.31 -22.45
C ASP A 27 -14.57 -18.44 -20.96
N GLY A 28 -15.41 -19.19 -20.24
CA GLY A 28 -15.11 -19.64 -18.88
C GLY A 28 -16.28 -20.15 -18.04
N PHE A 29 -17.25 -20.84 -18.64
CA PHE A 29 -18.33 -21.52 -17.92
C PHE A 29 -17.76 -22.62 -17.00
N CYS A 30 -18.09 -22.58 -15.71
CA CYS A 30 -17.92 -23.72 -14.80
C CYS A 30 -19.15 -23.88 -13.92
N THR A 31 -20.15 -24.55 -14.49
CA THR A 31 -21.25 -25.22 -13.78
C THR A 31 -20.71 -26.46 -13.07
N GLY A 32 -20.77 -26.48 -11.73
CA GLY A 32 -20.54 -27.68 -10.92
C GLY A 32 -21.73 -27.89 -9.96
N PRO A 33 -22.28 -29.11 -9.84
CA PRO A 33 -23.47 -29.36 -9.04
C PRO A 33 -23.15 -29.50 -7.53
N LEU A 34 -24.01 -28.93 -6.69
CA LEU A 34 -24.02 -29.10 -5.24
C LEU A 34 -24.65 -30.46 -4.87
N PRO A 35 -24.06 -31.24 -3.94
CA PRO A 35 -24.78 -32.34 -3.32
C PRO A 35 -25.69 -31.84 -2.19
N LEU A 36 -26.99 -32.12 -2.32
CA LEU A 36 -27.94 -32.12 -1.21
C LEU A 36 -27.48 -33.11 -0.13
N ARG A 37 -27.42 -32.67 1.13
CA ARG A 37 -27.44 -33.57 2.28
C ARG A 37 -28.47 -33.09 3.30
N ALA A 38 -29.44 -33.96 3.55
CA ALA A 38 -30.55 -33.77 4.46
C ALA A 38 -30.17 -34.08 5.92
N ALA A 39 -30.79 -33.30 6.81
CA ALA A 39 -31.37 -33.59 8.13
C ALA A 39 -30.59 -34.35 9.22
N GLY A 40 -30.53 -33.72 10.40
CA GLY A 40 -30.69 -34.40 11.70
C GLY A 40 -29.83 -33.87 12.85
N GLY A 41 -30.46 -33.32 13.90
CA GLY A 41 -29.98 -33.46 15.29
C GLY A 41 -29.50 -32.22 16.06
N HIS A 42 -30.34 -31.78 17.00
CA HIS A 42 -30.12 -31.19 18.34
C HIS A 42 -28.80 -30.51 18.78
N SER A 43 -29.02 -29.41 19.52
CA SER A 43 -28.25 -28.83 20.65
C SER A 43 -27.14 -27.79 20.42
N THR A 44 -27.43 -26.59 20.96
CA THR A 44 -26.57 -25.64 21.72
C THR A 44 -25.07 -25.63 21.47
N ALA A 45 -24.57 -24.55 20.83
CA ALA A 45 -23.46 -23.72 21.32
C ALA A 45 -23.19 -22.58 20.31
N MET A 46 -23.26 -21.33 20.78
CA MET A 46 -22.69 -20.18 20.06
C MET A 46 -21.18 -20.39 19.94
N SER A 47 -20.68 -20.53 18.72
CA SER A 47 -19.26 -20.53 18.40
C SER A 47 -19.03 -19.62 17.19
N THR A 48 -18.39 -18.50 17.47
CA THR A 48 -17.86 -17.52 16.51
C THR A 48 -16.89 -18.20 15.54
N ARG A 49 -17.31 -18.37 14.29
CA ARG A 49 -16.41 -18.69 13.18
C ARG A 49 -16.06 -17.42 12.43
N ILE A 50 -14.88 -16.89 12.72
CA ILE A 50 -14.15 -16.00 11.83
C ILE A 50 -13.59 -16.89 10.72
N SER A 51 -14.09 -16.74 9.49
CA SER A 51 -13.45 -17.34 8.31
C SER A 51 -12.21 -16.54 7.95
N PRO A 52 -11.02 -17.16 7.81
CA PRO A 52 -9.90 -16.52 7.16
C PRO A 52 -10.12 -16.52 5.64
N VAL A 53 -10.21 -15.32 5.06
CA VAL A 53 -10.10 -15.14 3.61
C VAL A 53 -8.69 -15.60 3.20
N CYS A 54 -8.66 -16.65 2.40
CA CYS A 54 -7.46 -17.17 1.75
C CYS A 54 -7.04 -16.16 0.66
N MET A 55 -6.05 -15.31 0.94
CA MET A 55 -5.32 -14.61 -0.12
C MET A 55 -4.23 -15.53 -0.68
N THR A 56 -4.48 -16.10 -1.85
CA THR A 56 -3.45 -16.74 -2.67
C THR A 56 -2.55 -15.67 -3.28
N VAL A 57 -1.41 -15.42 -2.65
CA VAL A 57 -0.32 -14.65 -3.25
C VAL A 57 0.40 -15.57 -4.24
N VAL A 58 0.29 -15.26 -5.53
CA VAL A 58 1.08 -15.89 -6.59
C VAL A 58 2.53 -15.42 -6.42
N ALA A 59 3.36 -16.29 -5.85
CA ALA A 59 4.81 -16.10 -5.78
C ALA A 59 5.44 -16.63 -7.08
N GLU A 60 5.88 -15.74 -7.96
CA GLU A 60 6.69 -16.09 -9.13
C GLU A 60 8.13 -16.37 -8.66
N ALA A 61 8.42 -17.63 -8.36
CA ALA A 61 9.77 -18.12 -8.09
C ALA A 61 10.50 -18.35 -9.41
N ARG A 62 11.49 -17.51 -9.72
CA ARG A 62 12.45 -17.82 -10.78
C ARG A 62 13.52 -18.77 -10.23
N ASP A 63 13.32 -20.04 -10.53
CA ASP A 63 14.30 -21.11 -10.42
C ASP A 63 15.45 -20.84 -11.41
N LEU A 64 16.68 -20.64 -10.90
CA LEU A 64 17.90 -20.76 -11.69
C LEU A 64 18.64 -22.00 -11.20
N SER A 65 18.39 -23.09 -11.93
CA SER A 65 18.94 -24.41 -11.73
C SER A 65 20.47 -24.39 -11.78
N LEU A 66 21.10 -24.86 -10.71
CA LEU A 66 22.48 -25.33 -10.71
C LEU A 66 22.65 -26.49 -11.70
N SER A 67 23.36 -26.24 -12.80
CA SER A 67 23.88 -27.30 -13.67
C SER A 67 25.25 -27.75 -13.14
N ARG A 68 25.29 -28.96 -12.56
CA ARG A 68 26.50 -29.62 -12.06
C ARG A 68 26.57 -31.04 -12.62
N ARG A 69 27.40 -31.25 -13.63
CA ARG A 69 28.02 -32.50 -14.14
C ARG A 69 28.76 -32.07 -15.43
N GLY A 70 30.06 -32.17 -15.64
CA GLY A 70 31.13 -33.00 -15.08
C GLY A 70 31.97 -33.49 -16.28
N VAL A 71 33.28 -33.67 -16.07
CA VAL A 71 34.24 -34.51 -16.85
C VAL A 71 35.27 -33.79 -17.75
N MET A 72 36.52 -33.91 -17.26
CA MET A 72 37.84 -34.10 -17.88
C MET A 72 38.42 -33.13 -18.93
N GLY A 73 39.64 -32.68 -18.60
CA GLY A 73 40.74 -32.57 -19.55
C GLY A 73 41.14 -31.14 -19.87
N GLY A 74 42.19 -30.64 -19.20
CA GLY A 74 42.77 -29.36 -19.58
C GLY A 74 43.59 -28.74 -18.48
N LEU A 75 44.89 -29.05 -18.49
CA LEU A 75 45.95 -28.19 -17.99
C LEU A 75 45.65 -26.73 -18.37
N PHE A 76 45.72 -25.77 -17.45
CA PHE A 76 46.27 -24.41 -17.64
C PHE A 76 45.87 -23.46 -16.50
N THR A 77 46.87 -22.72 -16.03
CA THR A 77 46.83 -21.46 -15.27
C THR A 77 46.30 -21.44 -13.84
N THR A 78 47.27 -21.32 -12.92
CA THR A 78 47.17 -20.78 -11.57
C THR A 78 46.49 -19.40 -11.59
N LEU A 79 45.17 -19.34 -11.40
CA LEU A 79 44.49 -18.10 -11.04
C LEU A 79 44.56 -17.97 -9.52
N VAL A 80 45.32 -17.00 -9.05
CA VAL A 80 45.31 -16.54 -7.66
C VAL A 80 43.89 -16.04 -7.36
N VAL A 81 43.07 -16.88 -6.74
CA VAL A 81 41.85 -16.43 -6.07
C VAL A 81 42.31 -15.68 -4.84
N ALA A 82 42.52 -14.39 -5.01
CA ALA A 82 42.59 -13.47 -3.89
C ALA A 82 41.33 -13.70 -3.05
N ALA A 83 41.55 -14.12 -1.80
CA ALA A 83 40.53 -14.17 -0.78
C ALA A 83 39.95 -12.76 -0.62
N GLY A 84 38.93 -12.45 -1.42
CA GLY A 84 38.08 -11.31 -1.21
C GLY A 84 37.35 -11.55 0.09
N SER A 85 37.86 -10.94 1.16
CA SER A 85 37.15 -10.77 2.42
C SER A 85 35.70 -10.41 2.10
N PRO A 86 34.70 -11.06 2.72
CA PRO A 86 33.32 -10.63 2.55
C PRO A 86 33.30 -9.16 2.97
N VAL A 87 33.05 -8.27 2.01
CA VAL A 87 32.68 -6.89 2.31
C VAL A 87 31.39 -7.03 3.09
N SER A 88 31.52 -7.07 4.42
CA SER A 88 30.45 -6.78 5.35
C SER A 88 29.86 -5.48 4.86
N ALA A 89 28.72 -5.57 4.18
CA ALA A 89 27.92 -4.43 3.77
C ALA A 89 27.59 -3.70 5.07
N LYS A 90 28.43 -2.71 5.38
CA LYS A 90 28.33 -1.89 6.57
C LYS A 90 26.97 -1.23 6.41
N LYS A 91 26.00 -1.64 7.24
CA LYS A 91 24.74 -0.90 7.39
C LYS A 91 25.16 0.53 7.69
N THR A 92 25.12 1.40 6.69
CA THR A 92 25.34 2.82 6.86
C THR A 92 24.14 3.29 7.65
N SER A 93 24.30 3.33 8.98
CA SER A 93 23.35 3.96 9.88
C SER A 93 23.13 5.38 9.38
N ALA A 94 21.86 5.77 9.24
CA ALA A 94 21.50 7.12 8.82
C ALA A 94 22.19 8.13 9.75
N THR A 95 22.71 9.23 9.18
CA THR A 95 23.31 10.28 10.00
C THR A 95 22.22 11.05 10.77
N ALA A 96 22.60 11.74 11.85
CA ALA A 96 21.66 12.58 12.59
C ALA A 96 21.01 13.65 11.69
N GLU A 97 21.78 14.23 10.77
CA GLU A 97 21.30 15.22 9.80
C GLU A 97 20.24 14.62 8.86
N ASP A 98 20.47 13.42 8.34
CA ASP A 98 19.50 12.72 7.48
C ASP A 98 18.20 12.44 8.22
N THR A 99 18.28 12.07 9.49
CA THR A 99 17.09 11.81 10.32
C THR A 99 16.29 13.07 10.62
N ILE A 100 16.94 14.22 10.81
CA ILE A 100 16.27 15.51 10.96
C ILE A 100 15.56 15.91 9.67
N LYS A 101 16.21 15.71 8.51
CA LYS A 101 15.57 15.94 7.20
C LYS A 101 14.36 15.04 7.01
N ALA A 102 14.49 13.74 7.32
CA ALA A 102 13.38 12.79 7.25
C ALA A 102 12.21 13.19 8.15
N TYR A 103 12.50 13.63 9.38
CA TYR A 103 11.47 14.13 10.29
C TYR A 103 10.73 15.36 9.74
N LYS A 104 11.45 16.31 9.11
CA LYS A 104 10.84 17.49 8.47
C LYS A 104 9.91 17.10 7.31
N VAL A 105 10.30 16.12 6.49
CA VAL A 105 9.44 15.59 5.43
C VAL A 105 8.16 14.98 6.01
N LEU A 106 8.23 14.24 7.12
CA LEU A 106 7.02 13.69 7.76
C LEU A 106 6.09 14.79 8.31
N LEU A 107 6.64 15.89 8.81
CA LEU A 107 5.82 17.05 9.22
C LEU A 107 5.13 17.69 8.01
N GLN A 108 5.83 17.83 6.88
CA GLN A 108 5.23 18.33 5.64
C GLN A 108 4.10 17.41 5.14
N VAL A 109 4.32 16.09 5.15
CA VAL A 109 3.27 15.11 4.81
C VAL A 109 2.06 15.24 5.75
N GLN A 110 2.29 15.53 7.03
CA GLN A 110 1.21 15.76 8.00
C GLN A 110 0.38 17.00 7.65
N ASP A 111 1.05 18.10 7.29
CA ASP A 111 0.39 19.35 6.89
C ASP A 111 -0.37 19.17 5.54
N GLU A 112 0.19 18.42 4.59
CA GLU A 112 -0.50 18.11 3.32
C GLU A 112 -1.73 17.22 3.54
N LEU A 113 -1.70 16.30 4.52
CA LEU A 113 -2.88 15.51 4.91
C LEU A 113 -4.00 16.35 5.55
N ASP A 114 -3.73 17.56 6.03
CA ASP A 114 -4.78 18.50 6.42
C ASP A 114 -5.56 19.02 5.20
N ARG A 115 -4.88 19.24 4.07
CA ARG A 115 -5.56 19.58 2.80
C ARG A 115 -6.41 18.44 2.25
N ALA A 116 -6.01 17.19 2.51
CA ALA A 116 -6.79 16.02 2.11
C ALA A 116 -8.18 15.97 2.77
N ASP A 117 -8.35 16.54 3.97
CA ASP A 117 -9.67 16.63 4.62
C ASP A 117 -10.59 17.62 3.91
N GLU A 118 -10.05 18.73 3.42
CA GLU A 118 -10.80 19.72 2.63
C GLU A 118 -11.26 19.12 1.29
N LEU A 119 -10.36 18.39 0.62
CA LEU A 119 -10.67 17.67 -0.62
C LEU A 119 -11.71 16.57 -0.37
N ALA A 120 -11.61 15.84 0.73
CA ALA A 120 -12.58 14.81 1.10
C ALA A 120 -13.96 15.41 1.40
N ALA A 121 -14.02 16.57 2.07
CA ALA A 121 -15.27 17.29 2.31
C ALA A 121 -15.90 17.80 0.99
N ALA A 122 -15.07 18.19 0.02
CA ALA A 122 -15.49 18.57 -1.33
C ALA A 122 -15.79 17.36 -2.24
N LYS A 123 -15.56 16.12 -1.77
CA LYS A 123 -15.63 14.88 -2.56
C LYS A 123 -14.72 14.88 -3.79
N ASP A 124 -13.61 15.62 -3.73
CA ASP A 124 -12.61 15.67 -4.79
C ASP A 124 -11.60 14.53 -4.65
N TRP A 125 -12.04 13.32 -5.01
CA TRP A 125 -11.21 12.11 -4.90
C TRP A 125 -9.99 12.13 -5.82
N ALA A 126 -10.13 12.75 -7.00
CA ALA A 126 -9.02 12.93 -7.95
C ALA A 126 -7.95 13.86 -7.37
N GLY A 127 -8.36 14.93 -6.68
CA GLY A 127 -7.47 15.79 -5.92
C GLY A 127 -6.70 15.04 -4.84
N ILE A 128 -7.37 14.17 -4.07
CA ILE A 128 -6.72 13.33 -3.05
C ILE A 128 -5.70 12.37 -3.68
N LEU A 129 -6.04 11.72 -4.79
CA LEU A 129 -5.09 10.85 -5.50
C LEU A 129 -3.87 11.63 -6.01
N THR A 130 -4.09 12.83 -6.56
CA THR A 130 -3.01 13.71 -7.03
C THR A 130 -2.10 14.12 -5.87
N LEU A 131 -2.68 14.42 -4.70
CA LEU A 131 -1.94 14.74 -3.49
C LEU A 131 -1.11 13.55 -3.01
N LEU A 132 -1.69 12.34 -2.97
CA LEU A 132 -0.97 11.12 -2.57
C LEU A 132 0.08 10.67 -3.60
N ASP A 133 0.01 11.16 -4.85
CA ASP A 133 0.99 10.87 -5.90
C ASP A 133 2.25 11.76 -5.82
N GLN A 134 2.23 12.79 -4.98
CA GLN A 134 3.35 13.68 -4.73
C GLN A 134 4.59 12.92 -4.22
N PRO A 135 5.81 13.39 -4.54
CA PRO A 135 7.05 12.68 -4.22
C PRO A 135 7.25 12.45 -2.73
N GLU A 136 6.73 13.33 -1.87
CA GLU A 136 6.79 13.24 -0.42
C GLU A 136 6.05 11.99 0.07
N PHE A 137 4.85 11.71 -0.44
CA PHE A 137 4.05 10.54 -0.09
C PHE A 137 4.65 9.24 -0.66
N LYS A 138 5.13 9.25 -1.91
CA LYS A 138 5.84 8.10 -2.50
C LYS A 138 7.14 7.78 -1.75
N GLY A 139 7.81 8.81 -1.22
CA GLY A 139 9.04 8.70 -0.44
C GLY A 139 8.83 8.39 1.06
N VAL A 140 7.59 8.28 1.55
CA VAL A 140 7.31 8.08 2.99
C VAL A 140 7.98 6.81 3.53
N GLU A 141 8.01 5.71 2.78
CA GLU A 141 8.63 4.46 3.25
C GLU A 141 10.14 4.64 3.50
N ALA A 142 10.85 5.26 2.56
CA ALA A 142 12.28 5.54 2.70
C ALA A 142 12.55 6.54 3.84
N THR A 143 11.67 7.53 3.98
CA THR A 143 11.71 8.53 5.05
C THR A 143 11.56 7.88 6.43
N LEU A 144 10.56 7.01 6.60
CA LEU A 144 10.33 6.25 7.83
C LEU A 144 11.50 5.30 8.13
N LEU A 145 12.04 4.62 7.11
CA LEU A 145 13.20 3.74 7.28
C LEU A 145 14.44 4.52 7.77
N THR A 146 14.65 5.71 7.22
CA THR A 146 15.75 6.61 7.62
C THR A 146 15.59 7.04 9.08
N LEU A 147 14.37 7.44 9.46
CA LEU A 147 14.01 7.85 10.82
C LEU A 147 14.30 6.74 11.85
N VAL A 148 13.84 5.51 11.60
CA VAL A 148 14.02 4.35 12.49
C VAL A 148 15.47 3.88 12.54
N SER A 149 16.24 4.12 11.48
CA SER A 149 17.68 3.81 11.41
C SER A 149 18.55 4.87 12.08
N GLY A 150 17.96 5.97 12.56
CA GLY A 150 18.67 7.09 13.16
C GLY A 150 19.28 6.79 14.53
N PRO A 151 20.30 7.56 14.96
CA PRO A 151 20.95 7.34 16.24
C PRO A 151 20.17 7.86 17.45
N VAL A 152 19.22 8.79 17.25
CA VAL A 152 18.58 9.56 18.34
C VAL A 152 17.46 8.77 19.03
N LEU A 153 16.71 7.94 18.30
CA LEU A 153 15.60 7.18 18.88
C LEU A 153 16.09 6.03 19.76
N SER A 154 15.43 5.83 20.89
CA SER A 154 15.67 4.68 21.77
C SER A 154 15.30 3.36 21.06
N ALA A 155 15.82 2.23 21.56
CA ALA A 155 15.49 0.92 21.00
C ALA A 155 14.00 0.58 21.15
N GLU A 156 13.35 1.07 22.21
CA GLU A 156 11.92 0.90 22.43
C GLU A 156 11.10 1.72 21.43
N ASP A 157 11.44 2.99 21.21
CA ASP A 157 10.76 3.84 20.22
C ASP A 157 10.88 3.29 18.79
N LYS A 158 12.07 2.79 18.44
CA LYS A 158 12.30 2.13 17.14
C LYS A 158 11.44 0.88 16.97
N LYS A 159 11.18 0.14 18.06
CA LYS A 159 10.32 -1.03 18.05
C LYS A 159 8.84 -0.63 17.91
N THR A 160 8.42 0.44 18.59
CA THR A 160 7.06 0.98 18.52
C THR A 160 6.74 1.49 17.11
N ILE A 161 7.62 2.32 16.54
CA ILE A 161 7.46 2.82 15.17
C ILE A 161 7.51 1.65 14.18
N GLY A 162 8.45 0.71 14.38
CA GLY A 162 8.56 -0.49 13.57
C GLY A 162 9.04 -0.21 12.15
N THR A 163 8.80 -1.17 11.24
CA THR A 163 9.08 -1.03 9.80
C THR A 163 7.95 -1.71 9.04
N ARG A 164 7.90 -1.56 7.71
CA ARG A 164 6.92 -2.30 6.89
C ARG A 164 6.89 -3.81 7.15
N LYS A 165 8.03 -4.43 7.45
CA LYS A 165 8.15 -5.88 7.73
C LYS A 165 7.96 -6.25 9.20
N ARG A 166 8.19 -5.32 10.11
CA ARG A 166 8.05 -5.52 11.57
C ARG A 166 6.93 -4.59 11.99
N TYR A 167 5.71 -5.11 11.93
CA TYR A 167 4.45 -4.45 12.28
C TYR A 167 4.63 -3.39 13.38
N GLY A 168 4.05 -2.22 13.18
CA GLY A 168 4.16 -1.04 14.04
C GLY A 168 3.51 0.17 13.35
N THR A 169 3.55 1.32 14.00
CA THR A 169 2.85 2.54 13.54
C THR A 169 3.30 2.98 12.14
N ALA A 170 4.56 2.72 11.74
CA ALA A 170 5.04 2.98 10.39
C ALA A 170 4.36 2.11 9.32
N ALA A 171 4.02 0.86 9.66
CA ALA A 171 3.26 0.00 8.76
C ALA A 171 1.83 0.53 8.59
N ASP A 172 1.21 1.02 9.68
CA ASP A 172 -0.13 1.61 9.62
C ASP A 172 -0.19 2.85 8.72
N VAL A 173 0.86 3.67 8.70
CA VAL A 173 0.96 4.79 7.73
C VAL A 173 1.01 4.28 6.29
N LEU A 174 1.87 3.29 6.01
CA LEU A 174 2.01 2.75 4.64
C LEU A 174 0.74 2.05 4.15
N PHE A 175 0.11 1.25 5.01
CA PHE A 175 -1.17 0.62 4.71
C PHE A 175 -2.32 1.63 4.67
N GLY A 176 -2.27 2.70 5.46
CA GLY A 176 -3.23 3.79 5.43
C GLY A 176 -3.23 4.51 4.09
N ILE A 177 -2.05 4.84 3.54
CA ILE A 177 -1.94 5.44 2.20
C ILE A 177 -2.53 4.51 1.14
N GLY A 178 -2.13 3.22 1.16
CA GLY A 178 -2.66 2.23 0.22
C GLY A 178 -4.17 1.99 0.38
N GLY A 179 -4.68 2.07 1.61
CA GLY A 179 -6.10 1.94 1.93
C GLY A 179 -6.94 3.10 1.40
N VAL A 180 -6.43 4.34 1.50
CA VAL A 180 -7.08 5.52 0.89
C VAL A 180 -7.13 5.39 -0.63
N GLN A 181 -6.02 4.99 -1.25
CA GLN A 181 -5.96 4.78 -2.71
C GLN A 181 -6.94 3.69 -3.16
N ALA A 182 -7.00 2.57 -2.43
CA ALA A 182 -7.92 1.47 -2.72
C ALA A 182 -9.39 1.87 -2.53
N ALA A 183 -9.70 2.63 -1.47
CA ALA A 183 -11.06 3.12 -1.20
C ALA A 183 -11.54 4.14 -2.26
N ILE A 184 -10.62 4.88 -2.89
CA ILE A 184 -10.96 5.75 -4.03
C ILE A 184 -11.11 4.92 -5.31
N ALA A 185 -10.21 3.97 -5.56
CA ALA A 185 -10.26 3.13 -6.74
C ALA A 185 -11.53 2.26 -6.80
N SER A 186 -12.09 1.89 -5.65
CA SER A 186 -13.34 1.12 -5.59
C SER A 186 -14.57 1.92 -6.01
N ILE A 187 -14.52 3.26 -6.07
CA ILE A 187 -15.67 4.11 -6.43
C ILE A 187 -16.23 3.76 -7.81
N ASP A 188 -15.34 3.50 -8.76
CA ASP A 188 -15.69 3.22 -10.15
C ASP A 188 -15.74 1.72 -10.45
N ASP A 189 -15.67 0.85 -9.43
CA ASP A 189 -15.70 -0.59 -9.65
C ASP A 189 -17.09 -1.03 -10.17
N PRO A 190 -17.18 -1.68 -11.35
CA PRO A 190 -18.45 -2.14 -11.88
C PRO A 190 -19.14 -3.17 -10.97
N GLN A 191 -18.41 -3.90 -10.12
CA GLN A 191 -19.00 -4.75 -9.10
C GLN A 191 -19.74 -3.93 -8.04
N LEU A 192 -19.21 -2.76 -7.65
CA LEU A 192 -19.89 -1.83 -6.77
C LEU A 192 -21.21 -1.34 -7.36
N GLN A 193 -21.20 -1.01 -8.66
CA GLN A 193 -22.41 -0.59 -9.37
C GLN A 193 -23.45 -1.72 -9.39
N ALA A 194 -23.03 -2.96 -9.69
CA ALA A 194 -23.90 -4.13 -9.60
C ALA A 194 -24.44 -4.33 -8.16
N CYS A 195 -23.61 -4.16 -7.14
CA CYS A 195 -24.03 -4.27 -5.75
C CYS A 195 -25.05 -3.19 -5.35
N SER A 196 -24.87 -1.95 -5.80
CA SER A 196 -25.83 -0.85 -5.58
C SER A 196 -27.20 -1.11 -6.21
N SER A 197 -27.26 -1.97 -7.25
CA SER A 197 -28.51 -2.40 -7.87
C SER A 197 -29.22 -3.55 -7.12
N GLY A 198 -28.69 -3.94 -5.95
CA GLY A 198 -29.28 -4.97 -5.08
C GLY A 198 -28.85 -6.40 -5.40
N GLN A 199 -27.82 -6.58 -6.24
CA GLN A 199 -27.34 -7.92 -6.63
C GLN A 199 -26.32 -8.53 -5.65
N CYS A 200 -25.91 -7.80 -4.61
CA CYS A 200 -24.92 -8.28 -3.63
C CYS A 200 -25.52 -8.39 -2.23
N SER A 201 -25.18 -9.46 -1.53
CA SER A 201 -25.45 -9.62 -0.10
C SER A 201 -24.27 -9.03 0.70
N GLY A 202 -24.38 -7.78 1.13
CA GLY A 202 -23.40 -7.12 1.99
C GLY A 202 -23.70 -5.64 2.18
N ASP A 203 -23.32 -5.09 3.34
CA ASP A 203 -23.42 -3.65 3.59
C ASP A 203 -22.32 -2.95 2.79
N PHE A 204 -22.73 -2.25 1.74
CA PHE A 204 -21.82 -1.42 0.98
C PHE A 204 -21.50 -0.14 1.77
N VAL A 205 -20.21 0.13 1.98
CA VAL A 205 -19.76 1.37 2.60
C VAL A 205 -19.33 2.31 1.49
N SER A 206 -20.01 3.45 1.37
CA SER A 206 -19.67 4.45 0.35
C SER A 206 -18.30 5.07 0.62
N ALA A 207 -17.62 5.48 -0.46
CA ALA A 207 -16.34 6.19 -0.35
C ALA A 207 -16.45 7.48 0.48
N ASP A 208 -17.62 8.12 0.50
CA ASP A 208 -17.94 9.25 1.38
C ASP A 208 -17.71 8.94 2.87
N VAL A 209 -17.78 7.67 3.27
CA VAL A 209 -17.57 7.20 4.64
C VAL A 209 -16.19 6.56 4.80
N GLU A 210 -15.75 5.76 3.81
CA GLU A 210 -14.48 5.04 3.88
C GLU A 210 -13.26 5.96 3.77
N VAL A 211 -13.26 6.90 2.81
CA VAL A 211 -12.10 7.77 2.55
C VAL A 211 -11.79 8.65 3.77
N PRO A 212 -12.76 9.38 4.37
CA PRO A 212 -12.48 10.17 5.57
C PRO A 212 -12.04 9.32 6.76
N LYS A 213 -12.59 8.10 6.90
CA LYS A 213 -12.21 7.17 7.96
C LYS A 213 -10.76 6.71 7.79
N ALA A 214 -10.36 6.37 6.56
CA ALA A 214 -9.00 5.97 6.23
C ALA A 214 -8.00 7.13 6.43
N LEU A 215 -8.35 8.34 5.97
CA LEU A 215 -7.55 9.56 6.20
C LEU A 215 -7.37 9.85 7.69
N LYS A 216 -8.42 9.74 8.49
CA LYS A 216 -8.33 9.91 9.95
C LYS A 216 -7.39 8.90 10.60
N GLY A 217 -7.44 7.63 10.16
CA GLY A 217 -6.52 6.59 10.62
C GLY A 217 -5.06 6.89 10.25
N LEU A 218 -4.82 7.27 8.99
CA LEU A 218 -3.51 7.67 8.49
C LEU A 218 -2.92 8.85 9.29
N LYS A 219 -3.72 9.89 9.53
CA LYS A 219 -3.32 11.07 10.30
C LYS A 219 -3.02 10.74 11.76
N ALA A 220 -3.81 9.85 12.37
CA ALA A 220 -3.56 9.39 13.73
C ALA A 220 -2.22 8.66 13.84
N ALA A 221 -1.95 7.71 12.93
CA ALA A 221 -0.68 6.97 12.88
C ALA A 221 0.51 7.91 12.65
N LEU A 222 0.40 8.85 11.71
CA LEU A 222 1.46 9.81 11.44
C LEU A 222 1.74 10.72 12.65
N LYS A 223 0.69 11.19 13.32
CA LYS A 223 0.79 12.03 14.53
C LYS A 223 1.42 11.28 15.70
N GLU A 224 1.18 9.98 15.81
CA GLU A 224 1.83 9.14 16.81
C GLU A 224 3.34 9.02 16.53
N ILE A 225 3.74 8.77 15.28
CA ILE A 225 5.17 8.73 14.90
C ILE A 225 5.85 10.08 15.17
N THR A 226 5.24 11.18 14.73
CA THR A 226 5.82 12.52 14.94
C THR A 226 5.83 12.92 16.42
N GLY A 227 4.90 12.37 17.22
CA GLY A 227 4.82 12.51 18.66
C GLY A 227 5.91 11.75 19.42
N THR A 228 6.26 10.53 18.98
CA THR A 228 7.40 9.76 19.51
C THR A 228 8.72 10.44 19.14
N CYS A 229 8.78 11.09 17.99
CA CYS A 229 9.98 11.76 17.46
C CYS A 229 10.19 13.20 17.96
N LYS A 230 9.55 13.62 19.06
CA LYS A 230 9.63 15.01 19.57
C LYS A 230 11.06 15.47 19.85
N PHE A 231 11.96 14.57 20.25
CA PHE A 231 13.37 14.88 20.52
C PHE A 231 14.10 15.51 19.33
N TYR A 232 13.70 15.21 18.08
CA TYR A 232 14.30 15.82 16.90
C TYR A 232 13.99 17.31 16.74
N LYS A 233 13.00 17.86 17.47
CA LYS A 233 12.71 19.30 17.48
C LYS A 233 13.76 20.12 18.23
N GLU A 234 14.52 19.49 19.13
CA GLU A 234 15.51 20.15 19.98
C GLU A 234 16.87 20.33 19.29
N PHE A 235 17.12 19.59 18.20
CA PHE A 235 18.28 19.75 17.33
C PHE A 235 18.04 20.91 16.34
N LYS A 236 18.15 22.15 16.82
CA LYS A 236 18.20 23.37 15.99
C LYS A 236 19.63 23.80 15.72
#